data_AF-A0A6G3MEP0-F1
#
_entry.id   AF-A0A6G3MEP0-F1
#
_cell.length_a   1.000
_cell.length_b   1.000
_cell.length_c   1.000
_cell.angle_alpha   90.00
_cell.angle_beta   90.00
_cell.angle_gamma   90.00
#
_symmetry.space_group_name_H-M   'P 1'
#
loop_
_entity.id
_entity.type
_entity.pdbx_description
1 polymer ?
#
loop_
_entity_poly.entity_id
_entity_poly.type
_entity_poly.pdbx_seq_one_letter_code
_entity_poly.pdbx_strand_id
1 'polypeptide(L)'
;CSRELKKRTGKKVIGYAGTLRYSLIEHFPASSRYAAYIVNFFLELTQLGVCTVYIIFAAQTLEEISEHYFKDLRIYMALIGVCLLPFVLIKRLDMMSVLSGCANALCAFSLTCTIIYICLDLKIPRNYSFIGYPQKYPLFISTLVYVNEGVNMIIPLDNEISDPNKYELAIKISTYGCSFIYLIIGLLGYISYGDSVKSSVILNLPFEP
;
A
#
# COMPACT_ATOMS: atom_id res chain seq x y z
N CYS A 1 7.56 -22.23 0.21
CA CYS A 1 9.03 -22.11 0.27
C CYS A 1 9.54 -21.79 1.69
N SER A 2 9.23 -20.64 2.29
CA SER A 2 9.72 -20.29 3.66
C SER A 2 9.39 -21.33 4.75
N ARG A 3 8.15 -21.85 4.79
CA ARG A 3 7.76 -22.92 5.73
C ARG A 3 8.53 -24.23 5.53
N GLU A 4 8.86 -24.56 4.29
CA GLU A 4 9.64 -25.76 3.95
C GLU A 4 11.11 -25.59 4.38
N LEU A 5 11.68 -24.41 4.15
CA LEU A 5 13.03 -24.06 4.63
C LEU A 5 13.11 -24.03 6.15
N LYS A 6 12.07 -23.56 6.85
CA LYS A 6 11.97 -23.63 8.32
C LYS A 6 12.00 -25.08 8.82
N LYS A 7 11.26 -26.00 8.15
CA LYS A 7 11.29 -27.43 8.47
C LYS A 7 12.67 -28.07 8.23
N ARG A 8 13.36 -27.69 7.15
CA ARG A 8 14.68 -28.24 6.78
C ARG A 8 15.84 -27.72 7.63
N THR A 9 15.83 -26.42 7.94
CA THR A 9 16.97 -25.76 8.62
C THR A 9 16.79 -25.62 10.14
N GLY A 10 15.58 -25.82 10.66
CA GLY A 10 15.23 -25.62 12.07
C GLY A 10 15.31 -24.17 12.55
N LYS A 11 15.66 -23.21 11.67
CA LYS A 11 15.82 -21.79 12.01
C LYS A 11 14.57 -21.00 11.64
N LYS A 12 14.14 -20.08 12.52
CA LYS A 12 13.08 -19.10 12.20
C LYS A 12 13.62 -18.19 11.08
N VAL A 13 13.04 -18.30 9.89
CA VAL A 13 13.45 -17.50 8.73
C VAL A 13 12.90 -16.09 8.88
N ILE A 14 13.79 -15.10 8.90
CA ILE A 14 13.44 -13.69 9.07
C ILE A 14 13.38 -13.06 7.67
N GLY A 15 12.18 -12.92 7.12
CA GLY A 15 11.93 -12.20 5.87
C GLY A 15 12.46 -12.84 4.58
N TYR A 16 12.37 -12.08 3.49
CA TYR A 16 12.73 -12.53 2.14
C TYR A 16 14.23 -12.71 1.94
N ALA A 17 15.06 -11.78 2.42
CA ALA A 17 16.52 -11.91 2.34
C ALA A 17 17.05 -13.12 3.12
N GLY A 18 16.47 -13.40 4.29
CA GLY A 18 16.78 -14.61 5.05
C GLY A 18 16.41 -15.88 4.27
N THR A 19 15.22 -15.90 3.66
CA THR A 19 14.76 -17.03 2.84
C THR A 19 15.71 -17.29 1.67
N LEU A 20 16.11 -16.24 0.93
CA LEU A 20 17.03 -16.36 -0.19
C LEU A 20 18.42 -16.85 0.27
N ARG A 21 18.93 -16.29 1.37
CA ARG A 21 20.23 -16.69 1.93
C ARG A 21 20.28 -18.17 2.27
N TYR A 22 19.27 -18.67 2.99
CA TYR A 22 19.22 -20.07 3.39
C TYR A 22 18.98 -21.02 2.22
N SER A 23 18.26 -20.57 1.18
CA SER A 23 18.12 -21.37 -0.04
C SER A 23 19.43 -21.45 -0.84
N LEU A 24 20.23 -20.39 -0.84
CA LEU A 24 21.49 -20.33 -1.61
C LEU A 24 22.68 -20.92 -0.87
N ILE A 25 22.64 -21.03 0.46
CA ILE A 25 23.80 -21.50 1.23
C ILE A 25 24.22 -22.94 0.89
N GLU A 26 23.26 -23.78 0.45
CA GLU A 26 23.50 -25.17 0.05
C GLU A 26 24.25 -25.28 -1.29
N HIS A 27 24.13 -24.30 -2.18
CA HIS A 27 24.72 -24.34 -3.53
C HIS A 27 25.87 -23.33 -3.70
N PHE A 28 25.73 -22.12 -3.16
CA PHE A 28 26.67 -21.00 -3.32
C PHE A 28 26.88 -20.25 -1.99
N PRO A 29 27.68 -20.82 -1.06
CA PRO A 29 27.82 -20.29 0.30
C PRO A 29 28.46 -18.89 0.33
N ALA A 30 29.45 -18.62 -0.53
CA ALA A 30 30.14 -17.33 -0.59
C ALA A 30 29.23 -16.18 -1.06
N SER A 31 28.38 -16.43 -2.07
CA SER A 31 27.48 -15.43 -2.66
C SER A 31 26.18 -15.24 -1.87
N SER A 32 25.81 -16.20 -1.01
CA SER A 32 24.55 -16.19 -0.25
C SER A 32 24.36 -14.95 0.64
N ARG A 33 25.44 -14.40 1.21
CA ARG A 33 25.40 -13.19 2.04
C ARG A 33 25.18 -11.93 1.20
N TYR A 34 25.91 -11.80 0.10
CA TYR A 34 25.77 -10.66 -0.82
C TYR A 34 24.37 -10.59 -1.42
N ALA A 35 23.82 -11.73 -1.85
CA ALA A 35 22.44 -11.82 -2.34
C ALA A 35 21.41 -11.33 -1.32
N ALA A 36 21.60 -11.67 -0.04
CA ALA A 36 20.73 -11.22 1.04
C ALA A 36 20.80 -9.69 1.26
N TYR A 37 22.01 -9.11 1.23
CA TYR A 37 22.19 -7.66 1.35
C TYR A 37 21.53 -6.91 0.19
N ILE A 38 21.70 -7.39 -1.04
CA ILE A 38 21.08 -6.78 -2.22
C ILE A 38 19.56 -6.79 -2.09
N VAL A 39 18.97 -7.92 -1.70
CA VAL A 39 17.51 -8.01 -1.50
C VAL A 39 17.04 -7.05 -0.41
N ASN A 40 17.68 -7.02 0.75
CA ASN A 40 17.30 -6.08 1.81
C ASN A 40 17.41 -4.62 1.35
N PHE A 41 18.46 -4.26 0.62
CA PHE A 41 18.62 -2.91 0.08
C PHE A 41 17.44 -2.52 -0.82
N PHE A 42 17.02 -3.39 -1.75
CA PHE A 42 15.87 -3.10 -2.62
C PHE A 42 14.54 -3.08 -1.86
N LEU A 43 14.37 -3.93 -0.85
CA LEU A 43 13.17 -3.95 0.00
C LEU A 43 13.06 -2.66 0.82
N GLU A 44 14.15 -2.23 1.45
CA GLU A 44 14.20 -0.99 2.23
C GLU A 44 13.99 0.23 1.32
N LEU A 45 14.61 0.25 0.14
CA LEU A 45 14.40 1.31 -0.85
C LEU A 45 12.93 1.41 -1.27
N THR A 46 12.28 0.27 -1.51
CA THR A 46 10.85 0.22 -1.86
C THR A 46 10.00 0.76 -0.72
N GLN A 47 10.25 0.33 0.52
CA GLN A 47 9.53 0.79 1.70
C GLN A 47 9.67 2.30 1.93
N LEU A 48 10.87 2.85 1.73
CA LEU A 48 11.11 4.30 1.81
C LEU A 48 10.29 5.06 0.75
N GLY A 49 10.22 4.53 -0.46
CA GLY A 49 9.37 5.07 -1.52
C GLY A 49 7.90 5.10 -1.11
N VAL A 50 7.40 3.99 -0.57
CA VAL A 50 6.01 3.87 -0.09
C VAL A 50 5.69 4.87 1.03
N CYS A 51 6.56 4.97 2.04
CA CYS A 51 6.41 5.95 3.11
C CYS A 51 6.34 7.38 2.57
N THR A 52 7.18 7.71 1.58
CA THR A 52 7.20 9.04 0.97
C THR A 52 5.88 9.35 0.27
N VAL A 53 5.36 8.41 -0.53
CA VAL A 53 4.08 8.59 -1.23
C VAL A 53 2.92 8.75 -0.25
N TYR A 54 2.90 7.99 0.86
CA TYR A 54 1.88 8.17 1.91
C TYR A 54 1.92 9.55 2.55
N ILE A 55 3.11 10.09 2.85
CA ILE A 55 3.25 11.44 3.42
C ILE A 55 2.75 12.49 2.43
N ILE A 56 3.09 12.37 1.15
CA ILE A 56 2.63 13.29 0.10
C ILE A 56 1.11 13.29 0.01
N PHE A 57 0.48 12.12 -0.06
CA PHE A 57 -0.98 12.03 -0.15
C PHE A 57 -1.67 12.57 1.11
N ALA A 58 -1.16 12.24 2.30
CA ALA A 58 -1.71 12.76 3.54
C ALA A 58 -1.58 14.29 3.62
N ALA A 59 -0.45 14.84 3.16
CA ALA A 59 -0.21 16.28 3.09
C ALA A 59 -1.17 16.97 2.11
N GLN A 60 -1.40 16.39 0.93
CA GLN A 60 -2.36 16.93 -0.05
C GLN A 60 -3.79 16.95 0.50
N THR A 61 -4.22 15.87 1.15
CA THR A 61 -5.54 15.83 1.79
C THR A 61 -5.65 16.87 2.91
N LEU A 62 -4.59 17.06 3.72
CA LEU A 62 -4.60 18.06 4.79
C LEU A 62 -4.59 19.50 4.24
N GLU A 63 -3.82 19.75 3.18
CA GLU A 63 -3.81 21.04 2.47
C GLU A 63 -5.21 21.40 1.96
N GLU A 64 -5.88 20.47 1.29
CA GLU A 64 -7.25 20.67 0.80
C GLU A 64 -8.25 20.91 1.93
N ILE A 65 -8.20 20.12 3.03
CA ILE A 65 -9.08 20.31 4.20
C ILE A 65 -8.86 21.65 4.90
N SER A 66 -7.62 22.14 4.94
CA SER A 66 -7.27 23.39 5.59
C SER A 66 -7.57 24.64 4.76
N GLU A 67 -8.26 24.49 3.61
CA GLU A 67 -8.54 25.55 2.66
C GLU A 67 -7.27 26.29 2.20
N HIS A 68 -6.15 25.56 2.06
CA HIS A 68 -4.85 26.09 1.66
C HIS A 68 -4.31 27.19 2.61
N TYR A 69 -4.52 27.03 3.92
CA TYR A 69 -4.04 27.97 4.94
C TYR A 69 -2.54 28.29 4.78
N PHE A 70 -1.71 27.24 4.71
CA PHE A 70 -0.37 27.34 4.15
C PHE A 70 -0.45 27.08 2.64
N LYS A 71 0.19 27.94 1.84
CA LYS A 71 0.22 27.79 0.36
C LYS A 71 1.30 26.82 -0.13
N ASP A 72 2.14 26.31 0.77
CA ASP A 72 3.24 25.42 0.44
C ASP A 72 2.99 24.02 1.00
N LEU A 73 2.73 23.07 0.09
CA LEU A 73 2.54 21.65 0.39
C LEU A 73 3.67 21.06 1.27
N ARG A 74 4.90 21.59 1.16
CA ARG A 74 6.07 21.13 1.94
C ARG A 74 5.87 21.31 3.44
N ILE A 75 5.11 22.33 3.85
CA ILE A 75 4.81 22.59 5.26
C ILE A 75 3.89 21.48 5.80
N TYR A 76 2.88 21.08 5.04
CA TYR A 76 2.01 19.94 5.41
C TYR A 76 2.78 18.63 5.42
N MET A 77 3.68 18.40 4.45
CA MET A 77 4.55 17.22 4.46
C MET A 77 5.43 17.15 5.72
N ALA A 78 6.02 18.29 6.13
CA ALA A 78 6.81 18.37 7.35
C ALA A 78 5.96 18.12 8.60
N LEU A 79 4.75 18.70 8.65
CA LEU A 79 3.82 18.52 9.77
C LEU A 79 3.42 17.04 9.92
N ILE A 80 3.00 16.40 8.84
CA ILE A 80 2.68 14.97 8.82
C ILE A 80 3.90 14.14 9.22
N GLY A 81 5.08 14.45 8.69
CA GLY A 81 6.33 13.77 9.04
C GLY A 81 6.63 13.85 10.54
N VAL A 82 6.53 15.03 11.15
CA VAL A 82 6.74 15.23 12.59
C VAL A 82 5.68 14.47 13.41
N CYS A 83 4.42 14.48 12.97
CA CYS A 83 3.35 13.71 13.62
C CYS A 83 3.57 12.19 13.57
N LEU A 84 4.23 11.67 12.53
CA LEU A 84 4.52 10.24 12.38
C LEU A 84 5.72 9.75 13.21
N LEU A 85 6.68 10.63 13.55
CA LEU A 85 7.86 10.28 14.36
C LEU A 85 7.56 9.51 15.66
N PRO A 86 6.59 9.91 16.51
CA PRO A 86 6.28 9.15 17.73
C PRO A 86 5.76 7.74 17.43
N PHE A 87 5.06 7.53 16.32
CA PHE A 87 4.53 6.21 15.94
C PHE A 87 5.63 5.26 15.46
N VAL A 88 6.67 5.77 14.81
CA VAL A 88 7.85 4.98 14.39
C VAL A 88 8.62 4.41 15.59
N LEU A 89 8.53 5.06 16.76
CA LEU A 89 9.20 4.61 17.98
C LEU A 89 8.45 3.48 18.71
N ILE A 90 7.21 3.18 18.32
CA ILE A 90 6.41 2.12 18.95
C ILE A 90 6.84 0.77 18.39
N LYS A 91 7.50 -0.02 19.25
CA LYS A 91 8.03 -1.36 18.89
C LYS A 91 7.04 -2.50 19.10
N ARG A 92 5.87 -2.26 19.71
CA ARG A 92 4.88 -3.31 19.98
C ARG A 92 3.77 -3.31 18.93
N LEU A 93 3.64 -4.44 18.24
CA LEU A 93 2.68 -4.65 17.14
C LEU A 93 1.23 -4.90 17.61
N ASP A 94 1.04 -5.24 18.89
CA ASP A 94 -0.25 -5.52 19.52
C ASP A 94 -1.17 -4.28 19.52
N MET A 95 -0.67 -3.15 20.01
CA MET A 95 -1.38 -1.87 20.01
C MET A 95 -1.63 -1.36 18.58
N MET A 96 -0.68 -1.64 17.66
CA MET A 96 -0.80 -1.28 16.25
C MET A 96 -1.92 -2.04 15.54
N SER A 97 -2.18 -3.30 15.91
CA SER A 97 -3.25 -4.08 15.30
C SER A 97 -4.64 -3.49 15.62
N VAL A 98 -4.87 -3.02 16.85
CA VAL A 98 -6.15 -2.39 17.23
C VAL A 98 -6.31 -1.04 16.54
N LEU A 99 -5.26 -0.21 16.57
CA LEU A 99 -5.27 1.09 15.89
C LEU A 99 -5.50 0.94 14.37
N SER A 100 -4.84 -0.04 13.74
CA SER A 100 -5.03 -0.40 12.33
C SER A 100 -6.45 -0.88 12.06
N GLY A 101 -7.05 -1.67 12.96
CA GLY A 101 -8.46 -2.07 12.86
C GLY A 101 -9.40 -0.87 12.80
N CYS A 102 -9.22 0.11 13.71
CA CYS A 102 -9.99 1.34 13.70
C CYS A 102 -9.75 2.17 12.43
N ALA A 103 -8.49 2.33 12.02
CA ALA A 103 -8.13 3.07 10.82
C ALA A 103 -8.74 2.43 9.56
N ASN A 104 -8.68 1.11 9.43
CA ASN A 104 -9.28 0.38 8.31
C ASN A 104 -10.81 0.52 8.29
N ALA A 105 -11.48 0.56 9.45
CA ALA A 105 -12.91 0.82 9.52
C ALA A 105 -13.27 2.24 9.04
N LEU A 106 -12.49 3.25 9.43
CA LEU A 106 -12.64 4.62 8.95
C LEU A 106 -12.38 4.72 7.44
N CYS A 107 -11.34 4.05 6.93
CA CYS A 107 -11.05 3.97 5.50
C CYS A 107 -12.20 3.30 4.74
N ALA A 108 -12.75 2.19 5.26
CA ALA A 108 -13.89 1.52 4.64
C ALA A 108 -15.10 2.47 4.58
N PHE A 109 -15.39 3.18 5.67
CA PHE A 109 -16.46 4.18 5.72
C PHE A 109 -16.23 5.31 4.69
N SER A 110 -15.03 5.91 4.65
CA SER A 110 -14.73 6.99 3.70
C SER A 110 -14.83 6.53 2.24
N LEU A 111 -14.39 5.30 1.96
CA LEU A 111 -14.51 4.69 0.62
C LEU A 111 -15.98 4.45 0.25
N THR A 112 -16.79 3.94 1.19
CA THR A 112 -18.23 3.75 0.96
C THR A 112 -18.92 5.08 0.67
N CYS A 113 -18.66 6.13 1.45
CA CYS A 113 -19.20 7.47 1.20
C CYS A 113 -18.78 8.00 -0.18
N THR A 114 -17.51 7.83 -0.54
CA THR A 114 -16.99 8.27 -1.84
C THR A 114 -17.68 7.53 -2.99
N ILE A 115 -17.85 6.21 -2.89
CA ILE A 115 -18.56 5.42 -3.90
C ILE A 115 -20.02 5.86 -4.02
N ILE A 116 -20.72 6.07 -2.90
CA ILE A 116 -22.11 6.56 -2.90
C ILE A 116 -22.18 7.92 -3.61
N TYR A 117 -21.28 8.84 -3.29
CA TYR A 117 -21.24 10.16 -3.91
C TYR A 117 -21.04 10.06 -5.42
N ILE A 118 -20.04 9.29 -5.87
CA ILE A 118 -19.75 9.06 -7.28
C ILE A 118 -20.96 8.48 -8.01
N CYS A 119 -21.67 7.53 -7.39
CA CYS A 119 -22.86 6.92 -7.97
C CYS A 119 -24.06 7.88 -8.05
N LEU A 120 -24.20 8.81 -7.09
CA LEU A 120 -25.29 9.79 -7.05
C LEU A 120 -25.05 10.97 -8.00
N ASP A 121 -23.81 11.47 -8.11
CA ASP A 121 -23.42 12.57 -9.00
C ASP A 121 -22.70 12.05 -10.27
N LEU A 122 -23.12 10.88 -10.78
CA LEU A 122 -22.48 10.22 -11.90
C LEU A 122 -22.64 11.03 -13.20
N LYS A 123 -21.70 11.94 -13.46
CA LYS A 123 -21.61 12.71 -14.70
C LYS A 123 -20.77 11.94 -15.70
N ILE A 124 -21.39 11.06 -16.49
CA ILE A 124 -20.69 10.33 -17.55
C ILE A 124 -20.23 11.35 -18.61
N PRO A 125 -18.92 11.62 -18.78
CA PRO A 125 -18.44 12.51 -19.81
C PRO A 125 -18.79 11.91 -21.18
N ARG A 126 -19.25 12.72 -22.13
CA ARG A 126 -19.63 12.20 -23.47
C ARG A 126 -18.45 11.66 -24.28
N ASN A 127 -17.22 12.07 -23.95
CA ASN A 127 -15.99 11.66 -24.62
C ASN A 127 -14.97 11.20 -23.57
N TYR A 128 -14.88 9.90 -23.32
CA TYR A 128 -13.76 9.27 -22.60
C TYR A 128 -13.17 8.16 -23.47
N SER A 129 -11.85 7.99 -23.38
CA SER A 129 -11.14 7.02 -24.22
C SER A 129 -11.18 5.64 -23.55
N PHE A 130 -11.79 4.64 -24.20
CA PHE A 130 -11.84 3.27 -23.68
C PHE A 130 -10.47 2.60 -23.57
N ILE A 131 -9.52 3.04 -24.39
CA ILE A 131 -8.14 2.56 -24.40
C ILE A 131 -7.25 3.71 -23.95
N GLY A 132 -6.49 3.47 -22.87
CA GLY A 132 -5.51 4.41 -22.39
C GLY A 132 -4.35 4.60 -23.36
N TYR A 133 -3.75 5.77 -23.34
CA TYR A 133 -2.54 6.07 -24.11
C TYR A 133 -1.39 5.13 -23.71
N PRO A 134 -0.68 4.48 -24.66
CA PRO A 134 0.44 3.58 -24.35
C PRO A 134 1.53 4.20 -23.47
N GLN A 135 1.70 5.53 -23.55
CA GLN A 135 2.64 6.30 -22.73
C GLN A 135 2.32 6.23 -21.24
N LYS A 136 1.06 5.97 -20.86
CA LYS A 136 0.61 5.82 -19.47
C LYS A 136 0.71 4.38 -18.95
N TYR A 137 1.02 3.40 -19.80
CA TYR A 137 1.11 2.00 -19.38
C TYR A 137 2.19 1.75 -18.31
N PRO A 138 3.40 2.34 -18.38
CA PRO A 138 4.38 2.21 -17.31
C PRO A 138 3.85 2.72 -15.98
N LEU A 139 3.19 3.89 -15.97
CA LEU A 139 2.59 4.46 -14.76
C LEU A 139 1.51 3.54 -14.19
N PHE A 140 0.63 3.01 -15.04
CA PHE A 140 -0.41 2.06 -14.61
C PHE A 140 0.18 0.79 -13.99
N ILE A 141 1.19 0.18 -14.62
CA ILE A 141 1.88 -1.00 -14.10
C ILE A 141 2.57 -0.66 -12.76
N SER A 142 3.22 0.50 -12.67
CA SER A 142 3.82 0.96 -11.40
C SER A 142 2.78 1.12 -10.30
N THR A 143 1.60 1.68 -10.59
CA THR A 143 0.50 1.78 -9.62
C THR A 143 -0.01 0.41 -9.20
N LEU A 144 -0.15 -0.55 -10.13
CA LEU A 144 -0.56 -1.93 -9.80
C LEU A 144 0.45 -2.64 -8.91
N VAL A 145 1.75 -2.47 -9.16
CA VAL A 145 2.81 -3.00 -8.30
C VAL A 145 2.78 -2.32 -6.93
N TYR A 146 2.61 -0.99 -6.91
CA TYR A 146 2.55 -0.19 -5.68
C TYR A 146 1.41 -0.60 -4.76
N VAL A 147 0.18 -0.79 -5.28
CA VAL A 147 -0.96 -1.21 -4.44
C VAL A 147 -0.85 -2.64 -3.91
N ASN A 148 0.09 -3.44 -4.44
CA ASN A 148 0.39 -4.81 -3.99
C ASN A 148 1.70 -4.92 -3.19
N GLU A 149 2.26 -3.80 -2.73
CA GLU A 149 3.57 -3.77 -2.05
C GLU A 149 3.58 -4.47 -0.67
N GLY A 150 2.40 -4.69 -0.07
CA GLY A 150 2.26 -5.43 1.20
C GLY A 150 2.79 -6.88 1.18
N VAL A 151 3.15 -7.42 0.00
CA VAL A 151 3.82 -8.71 -0.16
C VAL A 151 5.07 -8.83 0.73
N ASN A 152 5.82 -7.74 0.93
CA ASN A 152 7.06 -7.74 1.70
C ASN A 152 6.87 -8.11 3.18
N MET A 153 5.65 -7.91 3.70
CA MET A 153 5.30 -8.18 5.10
C MET A 153 4.76 -9.60 5.33
N ILE A 154 4.52 -10.40 4.27
CA ILE A 154 3.93 -11.74 4.37
C ILE A 154 4.79 -12.67 5.26
N ILE A 155 6.11 -12.71 5.07
CA ILE A 155 6.97 -13.62 5.86
C ILE A 155 7.09 -13.18 7.33
N PRO A 156 7.32 -11.90 7.66
CA PRO A 156 7.23 -11.41 9.03
C PRO A 156 5.87 -11.67 9.68
N LEU A 157 4.76 -11.50 8.94
CA LEU A 157 3.42 -11.71 9.45
C LEU A 157 3.13 -13.20 9.74
N ASP A 158 3.53 -14.12 8.87
CA ASP A 158 3.44 -15.57 9.11
C ASP A 158 4.20 -16.00 10.37
N ASN A 159 5.25 -15.26 10.75
CA ASN A 159 6.06 -15.53 11.94
C ASN A 159 5.45 -15.04 13.26
N GLU A 160 4.43 -14.18 13.20
CA GLU A 160 3.77 -13.55 14.36
C GLU A 160 2.30 -13.98 14.51
N ILE A 161 1.71 -14.64 13.50
CA ILE A 161 0.30 -15.07 13.55
C ILE A 161 0.08 -16.16 14.61
N SER A 162 -1.01 -16.02 15.38
CA SER A 162 -1.36 -16.97 16.45
C SER A 162 -1.83 -18.33 15.94
N ASP A 163 -2.53 -18.37 14.80
CA ASP A 163 -3.03 -19.60 14.15
C ASP A 163 -2.49 -19.73 12.72
N PRO A 164 -1.42 -20.51 12.51
CA PRO A 164 -0.80 -20.71 11.20
C PRO A 164 -1.70 -21.38 10.15
N ASN A 165 -2.77 -22.09 10.58
CA ASN A 165 -3.65 -22.82 9.67
C ASN A 165 -4.61 -21.89 8.93
N LYS A 166 -4.94 -20.73 9.52
CA LYS A 166 -5.83 -19.72 8.91
C LYS A 166 -5.09 -18.71 8.04
N TYR A 167 -3.77 -18.61 8.21
CA TYR A 167 -2.93 -17.62 7.54
C TYR A 167 -3.09 -17.60 6.01
N GLU A 168 -2.99 -18.76 5.37
CA GLU A 168 -3.01 -18.86 3.91
C GLU A 168 -4.38 -18.45 3.34
N LEU A 169 -5.47 -18.84 4.01
CA LEU A 169 -6.82 -18.44 3.62
C LEU A 169 -7.02 -16.93 3.80
N ALA A 170 -6.55 -16.37 4.92
CA ALA A 170 -6.66 -14.94 5.21
C ALA A 170 -5.96 -14.10 4.14
N ILE A 171 -4.69 -14.42 3.81
CA ILE A 171 -3.94 -13.69 2.77
C ILE A 171 -4.64 -13.80 1.41
N LYS A 172 -5.12 -14.99 1.01
CA LYS A 172 -5.83 -15.16 -0.26
C LYS A 172 -7.08 -14.29 -0.34
N ILE A 173 -7.94 -14.35 0.68
CA ILE A 173 -9.18 -13.56 0.72
C ILE A 173 -8.85 -12.06 0.69
N SER A 174 -7.88 -11.62 1.49
CA SER A 174 -7.48 -10.21 1.53
C SER A 174 -6.92 -9.73 0.19
N THR A 175 -6.02 -10.47 -0.45
CA THR A 175 -5.42 -10.07 -1.73
C THR A 175 -6.46 -9.95 -2.84
N TYR A 176 -7.33 -10.96 -3.00
CA TYR A 176 -8.39 -10.92 -4.01
C TYR A 176 -9.44 -9.86 -3.70
N GLY A 177 -9.82 -9.69 -2.42
CA GLY A 177 -10.76 -8.67 -1.98
C GLY A 177 -10.26 -7.25 -2.26
N CYS A 178 -9.02 -6.93 -1.87
CA CYS A 178 -8.41 -5.63 -2.14
C CYS A 178 -8.30 -5.37 -3.64
N SER A 179 -7.87 -6.35 -4.43
CA SER A 179 -7.77 -6.23 -5.89
C SER A 179 -9.12 -5.92 -6.54
N PHE A 180 -10.19 -6.57 -6.08
CA PHE A 180 -11.53 -6.34 -6.56
C PHE A 180 -12.04 -4.94 -6.21
N ILE A 181 -11.79 -4.47 -4.98
CA ILE A 181 -12.13 -3.11 -4.55
C ILE A 181 -11.39 -2.07 -5.39
N TYR A 182 -10.08 -2.24 -5.61
CA TYR A 182 -9.30 -1.34 -6.45
C TYR A 182 -9.80 -1.29 -7.88
N LEU A 183 -10.20 -2.44 -8.45
CA LEU A 183 -10.77 -2.50 -9.79
C LEU A 183 -12.08 -1.71 -9.89
N ILE A 184 -13.00 -1.91 -8.95
CA ILE A 184 -14.29 -1.20 -8.93
C ILE A 184 -14.08 0.31 -8.78
N ILE A 185 -13.28 0.73 -7.80
CA ILE A 185 -13.06 2.15 -7.54
C ILE A 185 -12.32 2.81 -8.70
N GLY A 186 -11.31 2.15 -9.26
CA GLY A 186 -10.58 2.64 -10.43
C GLY A 186 -11.49 2.80 -11.64
N LEU A 187 -12.37 1.82 -11.88
CA LEU A 187 -13.33 1.86 -12.99
C LEU A 187 -14.40 2.93 -12.79
N LEU A 188 -15.02 3.01 -11.62
CA LEU A 188 -16.01 4.04 -11.30
C LEU A 188 -15.41 5.44 -11.34
N GLY A 189 -14.21 5.62 -10.79
CA GLY A 189 -13.48 6.89 -10.83
C GLY A 189 -13.19 7.34 -12.26
N TYR A 190 -12.74 6.42 -13.14
CA TYR A 190 -12.49 6.77 -14.53
C TYR A 190 -13.76 7.06 -15.32
N ILE A 191 -14.84 6.30 -15.12
CA ILE A 191 -16.13 6.54 -15.79
C ILE A 191 -16.70 7.92 -15.39
N SER A 192 -16.47 8.36 -14.16
CA SER A 192 -17.06 9.59 -13.62
C SER A 192 -16.27 10.84 -13.98
N TYR A 193 -14.94 10.75 -14.01
CA TYR A 193 -14.05 11.91 -14.21
C TYR A 193 -13.27 11.89 -15.53
N GLY A 194 -13.27 10.77 -16.24
CA GLY A 194 -12.55 10.60 -17.50
C GLY A 194 -11.05 10.89 -17.36
N ASP A 195 -10.50 11.61 -18.33
CA ASP A 195 -9.08 11.96 -18.35
C ASP A 195 -8.69 13.06 -17.33
N SER A 196 -9.66 13.71 -16.70
CA SER A 196 -9.45 14.74 -15.68
C SER A 196 -9.30 14.18 -14.26
N VAL A 197 -9.35 12.84 -14.10
CA VAL A 197 -9.21 12.20 -12.79
C VAL A 197 -7.88 12.54 -12.14
N LYS A 198 -7.92 13.10 -10.93
CA LYS A 198 -6.73 13.35 -10.11
C LYS A 198 -6.14 12.04 -9.55
N SER A 199 -4.90 12.12 -9.03
CA SER A 199 -4.15 10.99 -8.47
C SER A 199 -4.85 10.26 -7.32
N SER A 200 -5.78 10.90 -6.62
CA SER A 200 -6.66 10.29 -5.63
C SER A 200 -8.09 10.65 -5.95
N VAL A 201 -9.00 9.67 -5.84
CA VAL A 201 -10.43 9.86 -6.13
C VAL A 201 -11.07 10.88 -5.20
N ILE A 202 -10.61 10.96 -3.95
CA ILE A 202 -11.15 11.87 -2.92
C ILE A 202 -10.93 13.33 -3.32
N LEU A 203 -9.78 13.64 -3.95
CA LEU A 203 -9.45 15.00 -4.39
C LEU A 203 -10.35 15.48 -5.56
N ASN A 204 -11.15 14.58 -6.16
CA ASN A 204 -12.11 14.92 -7.22
C ASN A 204 -13.51 15.25 -6.67
N LEU A 205 -13.75 15.09 -5.37
CA LEU A 205 -15.00 15.50 -4.74
C LEU A 205 -15.04 17.04 -4.65
N PRO A 206 -16.20 17.68 -4.91
CA PRO A 206 -16.32 19.13 -4.78
C PRO A 206 -16.26 19.55 -3.31
N PHE A 207 -15.63 20.70 -3.08
CA PHE A 207 -15.37 21.26 -1.75
C PHE A 207 -16.38 22.34 -1.33
N GLU A 208 -17.53 22.43 -2.01
CA GLU A 208 -18.62 23.35 -1.64
C GLU A 208 -19.92 22.58 -1.35
N PRO A 209 -20.70 23.01 -0.34
CA PRO A 209 -21.97 22.37 0.03
C PRO A 209 -23.07 22.49 -1.03
#